data_AF-A0A7L3Y9L4-F1
#
_entry.id   AF-A0A7L3Y9L4-F1
#
_cell.length_a   1.000
_cell.length_b   1.000
_cell.length_c   1.000
_cell.angle_alpha   90.00
_cell.angle_beta   90.00
_cell.angle_gamma   90.00
#
_symmetry.space_group_name_H-M   'P 1'
#
loop_
_entity.id
_entity.type
_entity.pdbx_description
1 polymer ?
#
loop_
_entity_poly.entity_id
_entity_poly.type
_entity_poly.pdbx_seq_one_letter_code
_entity_poly.pdbx_strand_id
1 'polypeptide(L)'
;QLTEKLQDAENDSMAKIAELEKQLSQARRELEALREQLSPPRPPSPPAPQPRESYRLALERRLAELEEKGLVQILRGPDGDVAIEIVPVVIETPAAPVVTGEATATGTGTATDAPAPAPTPSPPPAPAAPPPPPPPP
;
A
#
# COMPACT_ATOMS: atom_id res chain seq x y z
N GLN A 1 -19.76 5.97 74.52
CA GLN A 1 -18.58 5.08 74.57
C GLN A 1 -18.48 4.16 73.34
N LEU A 2 -19.48 3.34 72.98
CA LEU A 2 -19.35 2.45 71.80
C LEU A 2 -19.27 3.22 70.47
N THR A 3 -20.11 4.24 70.28
CA THR A 3 -20.10 5.07 69.06
C THR A 3 -18.81 5.88 68.90
N GLU A 4 -18.24 6.34 70.01
CA GLU A 4 -16.98 7.08 70.04
C GLU A 4 -15.80 6.18 69.64
N LYS A 5 -15.72 4.97 70.21
CA LYS A 5 -14.71 3.96 69.81
C LYS A 5 -14.84 3.53 68.36
N LEU A 6 -16.08 3.47 67.83
CA LEU A 6 -16.31 3.17 66.41
C LEU A 6 -15.74 4.29 65.54
N GLN A 7 -16.01 5.54 65.90
CA GLN A 7 -15.56 6.69 65.14
C GLN A 7 -14.03 6.87 65.19
N ASP A 8 -13.40 6.59 66.34
CA ASP A 8 -11.94 6.56 66.45
C ASP A 8 -11.35 5.50 65.51
N ALA A 9 -11.94 4.30 65.46
CA ALA A 9 -11.48 3.24 64.55
C ALA A 9 -11.69 3.58 63.07
N GLU A 10 -12.79 4.26 62.72
CA GLU A 10 -13.04 4.77 61.36
C GLU A 10 -12.01 5.82 60.96
N ASN A 11 -11.68 6.76 61.86
CA ASN A 11 -10.68 7.78 61.64
C ASN A 11 -9.28 7.17 61.47
N ASP A 12 -8.91 6.19 62.30
CA ASP A 12 -7.65 5.46 62.18
C ASP A 12 -7.55 4.71 60.85
N SER A 13 -8.65 4.07 60.43
CA SER A 13 -8.74 3.39 59.13
C SER A 13 -8.53 4.38 57.98
N MET A 14 -9.21 5.53 58.03
CA MET A 14 -9.09 6.57 57.00
C MET A 14 -7.68 7.16 56.95
N ALA A 15 -7.05 7.41 58.10
CA ALA A 15 -5.65 7.85 58.18
C ALA A 15 -4.70 6.79 57.59
N LYS A 16 -4.96 5.52 57.86
CA LYS A 16 -4.17 4.42 57.32
C LYS A 16 -4.33 4.29 55.80
N ILE A 17 -5.54 4.46 55.27
CA ILE A 17 -5.81 4.46 53.83
C ILE A 17 -5.03 5.60 53.16
N ALA A 18 -5.11 6.82 53.68
CA ALA A 18 -4.40 7.97 53.12
C ALA A 18 -2.88 7.78 53.11
N GLU A 19 -2.31 7.21 54.18
CA GLU A 19 -0.89 6.90 54.25
C GLU A 19 -0.49 5.82 53.21
N LEU A 20 -1.30 4.77 53.05
CA LEU A 20 -1.05 3.74 52.02
C LEU A 20 -1.16 4.28 50.60
N GLU A 21 -2.13 5.14 50.32
CA GLU A 21 -2.30 5.80 49.02
C GLU A 21 -1.10 6.70 48.69
N LYS A 22 -0.59 7.42 49.70
CA LYS A 22 0.63 8.22 49.58
C LYS A 22 1.84 7.35 49.29
N GLN A 23 2.00 6.23 50.01
CA GLN A 23 3.08 5.27 49.77
C GLN A 23 3.02 4.67 48.36
N LEU A 24 1.83 4.28 47.89
CA LEU A 24 1.64 3.78 46.52
C LEU A 24 1.98 4.82 45.46
N SER A 25 1.53 6.06 45.66
CA SER A 25 1.82 7.17 44.76
C SER A 25 3.31 7.47 44.71
N GLN A 26 3.98 7.45 45.87
CA GLN A 26 5.42 7.62 45.97
C GLN A 26 6.18 6.48 45.28
N ALA A 27 5.84 5.23 45.56
CA ALA A 27 6.47 4.06 44.95
C ALA A 27 6.32 4.05 43.43
N ARG A 28 5.16 4.48 42.90
CA ARG A 28 4.94 4.64 41.46
C ARG A 28 5.87 5.69 40.86
N ARG A 29 6.00 6.86 41.51
CA ARG A 29 6.90 7.93 41.06
C ARG A 29 8.35 7.47 41.08
N GLU A 30 8.79 6.76 42.12
CA GLU A 30 10.15 6.22 42.21
C GLU A 30 10.42 5.16 41.13
N LEU A 31 9.46 4.28 40.86
CA LEU A 31 9.56 3.31 39.76
C LEU A 31 9.65 3.99 38.40
N GLU A 32 8.88 5.06 38.17
CA GLU A 32 8.95 5.83 36.93
C GLU A 32 10.30 6.53 36.77
N ALA A 33 10.81 7.15 37.85
CA ALA A 33 12.12 7.78 37.85
C ALA A 33 13.26 6.77 37.57
N LEU A 34 13.22 5.58 38.19
CA LEU A 34 14.20 4.52 37.93
C LEU A 34 14.09 3.99 36.50
N ARG A 35 12.87 3.86 35.97
CA ARG A 35 12.65 3.47 34.57
C ARG A 35 13.21 4.49 33.61
N GLU A 36 13.04 5.78 33.87
CA GLU A 36 13.61 6.84 33.04
C GLU A 36 15.14 6.84 33.08
N GLN A 37 15.74 6.69 34.27
CA GLN A 37 17.19 6.60 34.43
C GLN A 37 17.81 5.38 33.73
N LEU A 38 17.09 4.25 33.70
CA LEU A 38 17.53 3.03 33.02
C LEU A 38 17.09 2.98 31.55
N SER A 39 16.17 3.84 31.13
CA SER A 39 15.71 3.86 29.75
C SER A 39 16.85 4.33 28.86
N PRO A 40 17.26 3.53 27.86
CA PRO A 40 18.14 4.05 26.82
C PRO A 40 17.43 5.21 26.11
N PRO A 41 18.19 6.15 25.51
CA PRO A 41 17.60 7.21 24.70
C PRO A 41 16.67 6.60 23.66
N ARG A 42 15.42 7.04 23.64
CA ARG A 42 14.45 6.58 22.64
C ARG A 42 15.06 6.87 21.27
N PRO A 43 15.29 5.87 20.41
CA PRO A 43 15.79 6.12 19.08
C PRO A 43 14.80 7.04 18.35
N PRO A 44 15.28 7.92 17.45
CA PRO A 44 14.37 8.71 16.63
C PRO A 44 13.38 7.75 15.95
N SER A 45 12.09 8.12 15.95
CA SER A 45 11.09 7.38 15.19
C SER A 45 11.60 7.21 13.75
N PRO A 46 11.54 6.01 13.15
CA PRO A 46 12.01 5.82 11.79
C PRO A 46 11.31 6.83 10.88
N PRO A 47 12.04 7.42 9.91
CA PRO A 47 11.42 8.35 8.97
C PRO A 47 10.26 7.64 8.28
N ALA A 48 9.16 8.36 8.08
CA ALA A 48 8.10 7.86 7.21
C ALA A 48 8.73 7.50 5.85
N PRO A 49 8.38 6.35 5.25
CA PRO A 49 8.96 5.94 3.98
C PRO A 49 8.75 7.06 2.96
N GLN A 50 9.82 7.41 2.26
CA GLN A 50 9.74 8.47 1.26
C GLN A 50 8.69 8.10 0.21
N PRO A 51 8.02 9.06 -0.46
CA PRO A 51 7.02 8.76 -1.49
C PRO A 51 7.48 7.80 -2.58
N ARG A 52 8.80 7.74 -2.84
CA ARG A 52 9.43 6.78 -3.78
C ARG A 52 9.53 5.37 -3.21
N GLU A 53 9.84 5.24 -1.93
CA GLU A 53 9.95 3.95 -1.24
C GLU A 53 8.56 3.32 -1.06
N SER A 54 7.55 4.13 -0.74
CA SER A 54 6.17 3.65 -0.66
C SER A 54 5.64 3.16 -2.02
N TYR A 55 5.96 3.88 -3.10
CA TYR A 55 5.63 3.44 -4.46
C TYR A 55 6.34 2.12 -4.82
N ARG A 56 7.63 2.00 -4.50
CA ARG A 56 8.41 0.77 -4.73
C ARG A 56 7.80 -0.43 -3.98
N LEU A 57 7.49 -0.28 -2.70
CA LEU A 57 6.86 -1.34 -1.89
C LEU A 57 5.48 -1.75 -2.43
N ALA A 58 4.69 -0.77 -2.90
CA ALA A 58 3.40 -1.06 -3.52
C ALA A 58 3.56 -1.86 -4.82
N LEU A 59 4.58 -1.56 -5.63
CA LEU A 59 4.89 -2.30 -6.84
C LEU A 59 5.39 -3.73 -6.52
N GLU A 60 6.28 -3.89 -5.55
CA GLU A 60 6.76 -5.21 -5.09
C GLU A 60 5.58 -6.09 -4.64
N ARG A 61 4.64 -5.51 -3.88
CA ARG A 61 3.41 -6.21 -3.49
C ARG A 61 2.54 -6.61 -4.68
N ARG A 62 2.31 -5.70 -5.64
CA ARG A 62 1.50 -5.99 -6.83
C ARG A 62 2.12 -7.08 -7.70
N LEU A 63 3.44 -7.09 -7.84
CA LEU A 63 4.15 -8.14 -8.58
C LEU A 63 3.99 -9.51 -7.91
N ALA A 64 4.14 -9.58 -6.58
CA ALA A 64 3.90 -10.81 -5.84
C ALA A 64 2.46 -11.32 -5.99
N GLU A 65 1.47 -10.42 -5.93
CA GLU A 65 0.06 -10.76 -6.14
C GLU A 65 -0.22 -11.32 -7.55
N LEU A 66 0.48 -10.83 -8.58
CA LEU A 66 0.34 -11.34 -9.95
C LEU A 66 1.05 -12.69 -10.14
N GLU A 67 2.18 -12.89 -9.48
CA GLU A 67 2.93 -14.15 -9.48
C GLU A 67 2.15 -15.26 -8.77
N GLU A 68 1.55 -14.97 -7.61
CA GLU A 68 0.68 -15.90 -6.87
C GLU A 68 -0.52 -16.36 -7.71
N LYS A 69 -1.07 -15.46 -8.53
CA LYS A 69 -2.16 -15.78 -9.46
C LYS A 69 -1.70 -16.55 -10.70
N GLY A 70 -0.39 -16.76 -10.85
CA GLY A 70 0.19 -17.40 -12.03
C GLY A 70 0.02 -16.58 -13.31
N LEU A 71 -0.14 -15.25 -13.20
CA LEU A 71 -0.29 -14.34 -14.35
C LEU A 71 1.06 -13.87 -14.88
N VAL A 72 2.06 -13.83 -14.01
CA VAL A 72 3.44 -13.50 -14.36
C VAL A 72 4.40 -14.44 -13.64
N GLN A 73 5.59 -14.62 -14.20
CA GLN A 73 6.71 -15.29 -13.55
C GLN A 73 7.87 -14.31 -13.40
N ILE A 74 8.43 -14.20 -12.20
CA ILE A 74 9.52 -13.26 -11.91
C ILE A 74 10.84 -14.01 -11.88
N LEU A 75 11.72 -13.73 -12.84
CA LEU A 75 13.05 -14.31 -12.91
C LEU A 75 14.07 -13.31 -12.38
N ARG A 76 14.79 -13.70 -11.31
CA ARG A 76 15.83 -12.88 -10.68
C ARG A 76 17.19 -13.29 -11.21
N GLY A 77 17.88 -12.37 -11.87
CA GLY A 77 19.21 -12.56 -12.42
C GLY A 77 20.34 -12.33 -11.41
N PRO A 78 21.59 -12.67 -11.77
CA PRO A 78 22.76 -12.18 -11.06
C PRO A 78 22.78 -10.64 -11.11
N ASP A 79 23.36 -10.00 -10.10
CA ASP A 79 23.47 -8.54 -9.98
C ASP A 79 22.14 -7.76 -9.78
N GLY A 80 21.04 -8.46 -9.53
CA GLY A 80 19.76 -7.83 -9.16
C GLY A 80 18.87 -7.46 -10.35
N ASP A 81 19.20 -7.93 -11.55
CA ASP A 81 18.33 -7.84 -12.71
C ASP A 81 17.04 -8.63 -12.50
N VAL A 82 15.92 -8.10 -13.01
CA VAL A 82 14.59 -8.71 -12.88
C VAL A 82 13.94 -8.79 -14.25
N ALA A 83 13.62 -10.01 -14.69
CA ALA A 83 12.79 -10.26 -15.86
C ALA A 83 11.38 -10.70 -15.42
N ILE A 84 10.36 -10.23 -16.13
CA ILE A 84 8.95 -10.55 -15.86
C ILE A 84 8.38 -11.19 -17.12
N GLU A 85 8.01 -12.47 -17.04
CA GLU A 85 7.38 -13.21 -18.12
C GLU A 85 5.86 -13.23 -17.90
N ILE A 86 5.08 -12.93 -18.95
CA ILE A 86 3.62 -12.92 -18.87
C ILE A 86 3.10 -14.31 -19.21
N VAL A 87 2.30 -14.89 -18.33
CA VAL A 87 1.70 -16.21 -18.52
C VAL A 87 0.35 -16.06 -19.23
N PRO A 88 0.15 -16.66 -20.43
CA PRO A 88 -1.13 -16.59 -21.12
C PRO A 88 -2.23 -17.32 -20.34
N VAL A 89 -3.34 -16.62 -20.05
CA VAL A 89 -4.53 -17.24 -19.45
C VAL A 89 -5.55 -17.55 -20.53
N VAL A 90 -5.91 -18.81 -20.70
CA VAL A 90 -7.02 -19.22 -21.56
C VAL A 90 -8.32 -18.94 -20.82
N ILE A 91 -8.99 -17.84 -21.16
CA ILE A 91 -10.34 -17.57 -20.68
C ILE A 91 -11.29 -18.25 -21.65
N GLU A 92 -11.81 -19.42 -21.28
CA GLU A 92 -12.92 -20.05 -22.01
C GLU A 92 -14.14 -19.12 -21.91
N THR A 93 -14.32 -18.29 -22.93
CA THR A 93 -15.53 -17.51 -23.09
C THR A 93 -16.59 -18.48 -23.63
N PRO A 94 -17.69 -18.77 -22.90
CA PRO A 94 -18.74 -19.62 -23.43
C PRO A 94 -19.31 -18.98 -24.70
N ALA A 95 -19.04 -19.61 -25.84
CA ALA A 95 -19.47 -19.13 -27.14
C ALA A 95 -21.00 -19.18 -27.25
N ALA A 96 -21.62 -18.01 -27.46
CA ALA A 96 -22.99 -17.95 -27.94
C ALA A 96 -23.02 -18.44 -29.40
N PRO A 97 -23.98 -19.30 -29.79
CA PRO A 97 -24.12 -19.74 -31.16
C PRO A 97 -24.89 -18.69 -31.97
N VAL A 98 -24.58 -18.61 -33.26
CA VAL A 98 -25.39 -18.19 -34.43
C VAL A 98 -24.37 -17.70 -35.48
N VAL A 99 -23.94 -18.61 -36.37
CA VAL A 99 -24.47 -18.80 -37.74
C VAL A 99 -23.77 -17.83 -38.70
N THR A 100 -22.73 -18.32 -39.38
CA THR A 100 -22.73 -18.61 -40.84
C THR A 100 -22.36 -17.35 -41.64
N GLY A 101 -21.28 -17.28 -42.43
CA GLY A 101 -20.76 -18.31 -43.32
C GLY A 101 -19.31 -18.74 -43.08
N GLU A 102 -19.19 -20.04 -42.93
CA GLU A 102 -18.16 -20.91 -43.46
C GLU A 102 -17.90 -20.57 -44.94
N ALA A 103 -16.69 -20.14 -45.31
CA ALA A 103 -15.64 -20.96 -45.92
C ALA A 103 -16.06 -21.57 -47.28
N THR A 104 -15.14 -21.71 -48.23
CA THR A 104 -14.59 -23.05 -48.42
C THR A 104 -13.23 -23.02 -49.07
N ALA A 105 -12.90 -23.80 -50.09
CA ALA A 105 -11.55 -24.28 -50.35
C ALA A 105 -11.27 -24.39 -51.89
N THR A 106 -10.05 -24.38 -52.43
CA THR A 106 -8.81 -24.02 -51.74
C THR A 106 -9.04 -22.74 -50.97
N GLY A 107 -10.03 -21.96 -51.47
CA GLY A 107 -10.96 -21.14 -50.72
C GLY A 107 -12.48 -21.07 -51.06
N THR A 108 -13.08 -21.72 -52.07
CA THR A 108 -14.42 -21.40 -52.64
C THR A 108 -15.54 -20.95 -51.67
N GLY A 109 -15.93 -19.66 -51.67
CA GLY A 109 -17.24 -19.22 -51.14
C GLY A 109 -17.44 -17.73 -50.78
N THR A 110 -17.45 -16.84 -51.76
CA THR A 110 -18.28 -15.62 -51.94
C THR A 110 -18.86 -14.79 -50.76
N ALA A 111 -18.39 -13.53 -50.68
CA ALA A 111 -19.12 -12.23 -50.72
C ALA A 111 -19.85 -11.63 -49.47
N THR A 112 -19.40 -10.41 -49.13
CA THR A 112 -20.17 -9.21 -48.68
C THR A 112 -20.80 -9.28 -47.28
N ASP A 113 -20.47 -8.45 -46.29
CA ASP A 113 -20.31 -7.00 -46.26
C ASP A 113 -19.43 -6.62 -45.05
N ALA A 114 -18.34 -5.88 -45.28
CA ALA A 114 -17.58 -5.25 -44.22
C ALA A 114 -17.47 -3.77 -44.57
N PRO A 115 -17.95 -2.83 -43.73
CA PRO A 115 -17.52 -1.46 -43.87
C PRO A 115 -16.05 -1.44 -43.45
N ALA A 116 -15.17 -1.05 -44.37
CA ALA A 116 -13.75 -0.84 -44.09
C ALA A 116 -13.60 0.13 -42.89
N PRO A 117 -12.71 -0.13 -41.92
CA PRO A 117 -12.35 0.90 -40.97
C PRO A 117 -11.65 2.03 -41.75
N ALA A 118 -12.19 3.23 -41.64
CA ALA A 118 -11.66 4.42 -42.30
C ALA A 118 -10.20 4.68 -41.88
N PRO A 119 -9.36 5.25 -42.75
CA PRO A 119 -8.01 5.66 -42.36
C PRO A 119 -8.09 6.66 -41.21
N THR A 120 -7.34 6.40 -40.13
CA THR A 120 -7.24 7.31 -38.98
C THR A 120 -6.66 8.65 -39.42
N PRO A 121 -7.21 9.79 -38.98
CA PRO A 121 -6.67 11.10 -39.33
C PRO A 121 -5.27 11.30 -38.72
N SER A 122 -4.36 11.90 -39.50
CA SER A 122 -3.01 12.25 -39.04
C SER A 122 -3.06 13.23 -37.87
N PRO A 123 -2.13 13.14 -36.89
CA PRO A 123 -2.07 14.07 -35.78
C PRO A 123 -1.79 15.50 -36.28
N PRO A 124 -2.30 16.53 -35.58
CA PRO A 124 -2.08 17.92 -35.96
C PRO A 124 -0.60 18.30 -35.82
N PRO A 125 -0.09 19.24 -36.65
CA PRO A 125 1.27 19.72 -36.54
C PRO A 125 1.49 20.40 -35.19
N ALA A 126 2.64 20.14 -34.57
CA ALA A 126 3.04 20.76 -33.32
C ALA A 126 3.19 22.29 -33.49
N PRO A 127 2.83 23.10 -32.48
CA PRO A 127 2.97 24.55 -32.54
C PRO A 127 4.44 24.95 -32.73
N ALA A 128 4.67 25.93 -33.60
CA ALA A 128 6.01 26.46 -33.86
C ALA A 128 6.61 27.09 -32.59
N ALA A 129 7.88 26.82 -32.33
CA ALA A 129 8.61 27.42 -31.22
C ALA A 129 8.65 28.96 -31.36
N PRO A 130 8.57 29.72 -30.24
CA PRO A 130 8.65 31.18 -30.29
C PRO A 130 10.00 31.66 -30.83
N PRO A 131 10.05 32.80 -31.52
CA PRO A 131 11.31 33.33 -32.04
C PRO A 131 12.27 33.68 -30.90
N PRO A 132 13.59 33.56 -31.12
CA PRO A 132 14.57 33.92 -30.10
C PRO A 132 14.50 35.42 -29.78
N PRO A 133 14.79 35.82 -28.52
CA PRO A 133 14.78 37.22 -28.14
C PRO A 133 15.85 38.02 -28.92
N PRO A 134 15.59 39.32 -29.17
CA PRO A 134 16.56 40.18 -29.84
C PRO A 134 17.83 40.33 -28.99
N PRO A 135 19.01 40.52 -29.62
CA PRO A 135 20.24 40.75 -28.91
C PRO A 135 20.21 42.11 -28.17
N PRO A 136 20.89 42.20 -27.01
CA PRO A 136 20.99 43.43 -26.24
C PRO A 136 21.80 44.53 -26.97
N PRO A 137 21.61 45.81 -26.61
CA PRO A 137 22.23 46.97 -27.27
C PRO A 137 23.76 47.04 -27.11
#